data_AF-A0A293MWS0-F1
#
_entry.id   AF-A0A293MWS0-F1
#
_cell.length_a   1.000
_cell.length_b   1.000
_cell.length_c   1.000
_cell.angle_alpha   90.00
_cell.angle_beta   90.00
_cell.angle_gamma   90.00
#
_symmetry.space_group_name_H-M   'P 1'
#
loop_
_entity.id
_entity.type
_entity.pdbx_description
1 polymer ?
#
loop_
_entity_poly.entity_id
_entity_poly.type
_entity_poly.pdbx_seq_one_letter_code
_entity_poly.pdbx_strand_id
1 'polypeptide(L)'
;MPLLHGNPIPAFGFGDSRTKDADVFPLIDSGSPCLDFNDLMCAYSHTAQRVQLSGPTSYAPIIQRAQDIVSNSRAFHILLILTDGQVANGDAASRRAIIAASHHPLSIVIVGVGDGPFLSLEEYDDLLPERLFDNLQLVKHVDATRNCRNPDASLALHALMEIPDQYRAIAKLGLLKGQAA
;
A
#
# COMPACT_ATOMS: atom_id res chain seq x y z
N MET A 1 12.96 1.15 17.90
CA MET A 1 12.25 0.20 17.02
C MET A 1 13.14 -0.12 15.82
N PRO A 2 13.51 -1.40 15.55
CA PRO A 2 14.62 -1.72 14.64
C PRO A 2 14.23 -2.01 13.18
N LEU A 3 12.95 -2.03 12.82
CA LEU A 3 12.51 -2.54 11.51
C LEU A 3 12.87 -1.65 10.29
N LEU A 4 13.19 -0.36 10.49
CA LEU A 4 13.52 0.56 9.40
C LEU A 4 14.87 1.28 9.57
N HIS A 5 15.70 0.93 10.56
CA HIS A 5 16.97 1.64 10.75
C HIS A 5 17.85 1.52 9.49
N GLY A 6 18.00 2.63 8.77
CA GLY A 6 18.81 2.74 7.55
C GLY A 6 18.07 2.49 6.23
N ASN A 7 16.77 2.16 6.25
CA ASN A 7 15.99 1.95 5.03
C ASN A 7 15.03 3.12 4.81
N PRO A 8 15.28 3.99 3.81
CA PRO A 8 14.41 5.12 3.55
C PRO A 8 13.05 4.67 3.01
N ILE A 9 12.01 5.47 3.27
CA ILE A 9 10.60 5.18 2.98
C ILE A 9 10.16 6.01 1.77
N PRO A 10 9.99 5.40 0.58
CA PRO A 10 9.35 6.07 -0.54
C PRO A 10 7.90 6.39 -0.18
N ALA A 11 7.51 7.66 -0.28
CA ALA A 11 6.19 8.12 0.15
C ALA A 11 5.54 8.96 -0.94
N PHE A 12 4.30 8.61 -1.29
CA PHE A 12 3.56 9.21 -2.39
C PHE A 12 2.11 9.48 -1.99
N GLY A 13 1.52 10.51 -2.61
CA GLY A 13 0.08 10.78 -2.60
C GLY A 13 -0.51 10.53 -3.98
N PHE A 14 -1.83 10.38 -4.04
CA PHE A 14 -2.61 10.16 -5.26
C PHE A 14 -4.03 10.70 -5.06
N GLY A 15 -4.80 10.88 -6.15
CA GLY A 15 -6.17 11.40 -6.08
C GLY A 15 -6.27 12.92 -5.89
N ASP A 16 -5.19 13.68 -6.07
CA ASP A 16 -5.28 15.14 -6.09
C ASP A 16 -5.81 15.65 -7.44
N SER A 17 -6.10 16.95 -7.53
CA SER A 17 -6.64 17.57 -8.74
C SER A 17 -5.71 17.47 -9.96
N ARG A 18 -4.42 17.17 -9.74
CA ARG A 18 -3.40 17.05 -10.77
C ARG A 18 -3.25 15.61 -11.25
N THR A 19 -3.11 14.65 -10.34
CA THR A 19 -2.81 13.26 -10.67
C THR A 19 -4.06 12.41 -10.87
N LYS A 20 -5.16 12.73 -10.16
CA LYS A 20 -6.44 12.02 -10.23
C LYS A 20 -6.23 10.50 -10.13
N ASP A 21 -6.70 9.75 -11.12
CA ASP A 21 -6.59 8.30 -11.28
C ASP A 21 -5.43 7.84 -12.16
N ALA A 22 -4.61 8.78 -12.66
CA ALA A 22 -3.60 8.51 -13.68
C ALA A 22 -2.16 8.47 -13.14
N ASP A 23 -1.86 9.13 -12.02
CA ASP A 23 -0.48 9.25 -11.52
C ASP A 23 -0.41 9.38 -9.98
N VAL A 24 0.82 9.38 -9.46
CA VAL A 24 1.14 9.66 -8.07
C VAL A 24 2.12 10.84 -7.98
N PHE A 25 2.11 11.55 -6.86
CA PHE A 25 3.09 12.61 -6.58
C PHE A 25 3.90 12.25 -5.33
N PRO A 26 5.21 12.57 -5.28
CA PRO A 26 6.00 12.32 -4.10
C PRO A 26 5.60 13.27 -2.96
N LEU A 27 5.70 12.80 -1.71
CA LEU A 27 5.45 13.64 -0.52
C LEU A 27 6.58 14.64 -0.27
N ILE A 28 7.78 14.37 -0.78
CA ILE A 28 8.92 15.30 -0.78
C ILE A 28 9.12 15.81 -2.20
N ASP A 29 9.12 17.14 -2.39
CA ASP A 29 9.18 17.79 -3.71
C ASP A 29 10.39 17.35 -4.56
N SER A 30 11.52 16.95 -3.93
CA SER A 30 12.70 16.43 -4.63
C SER A 30 12.52 15.03 -5.21
N GLY A 31 11.44 14.33 -4.87
CA GLY A 31 11.23 12.91 -5.18
C GLY A 31 12.09 11.95 -4.36
N SER A 32 12.86 12.46 -3.39
CA SER A 32 13.66 11.63 -2.48
C SER A 32 12.76 10.86 -1.50
N PRO A 33 13.15 9.64 -1.09
CA PRO A 33 12.43 8.90 -0.06
C PRO A 33 12.66 9.55 1.32
N CYS A 34 11.70 9.39 2.23
CA CYS A 34 11.79 9.88 3.61
C CYS A 34 12.85 9.07 4.37
N LEU A 35 13.71 9.72 5.15
CA LEU A 35 14.81 9.03 5.84
C LEU A 35 14.31 8.13 6.98
N ASP A 36 13.25 8.58 7.67
CA ASP A 36 12.61 7.89 8.78
C ASP A 36 11.14 8.28 8.91
N PHE A 37 10.49 7.81 9.98
CA PHE A 37 9.09 8.16 10.26
C PHE A 37 8.89 9.64 10.61
N ASN A 38 9.86 10.31 11.24
CA ASN A 38 9.71 11.73 11.55
C ASN A 38 9.71 12.55 10.26
N ASP A 39 10.63 12.23 9.33
CA ASP A 39 10.69 12.84 8.01
C ASP A 39 9.40 12.58 7.21
N LEU A 40 8.88 11.34 7.26
CA LEU A 40 7.59 10.99 6.66
C LEU A 40 6.43 11.82 7.22
N MET A 41 6.35 11.98 8.54
CA MET A 41 5.30 12.77 9.20
C MET A 41 5.40 14.25 8.84
N CYS A 42 6.61 14.80 8.74
CA CYS A 42 6.86 16.17 8.29
C CYS A 42 6.43 16.35 6.83
N ALA A 43 6.84 15.44 5.93
CA ALA A 43 6.51 15.48 4.52
C ALA A 43 4.99 15.36 4.29
N TYR A 44 4.32 14.45 4.99
CA TYR A 44 2.86 14.34 4.98
C TYR A 44 2.18 15.62 5.45
N SER A 45 2.57 16.15 6.62
CA SER A 45 1.95 17.35 7.20
C SER A 45 2.10 18.57 6.30
N HIS A 46 3.27 18.73 5.68
CA HIS A 46 3.54 19.80 4.73
C HIS A 46 2.69 19.66 3.46
N THR A 47 2.63 18.46 2.89
CA THR A 47 1.97 18.19 1.61
C THR A 47 0.45 18.20 1.72
N ALA A 48 -0.10 17.64 2.81
CA ALA A 48 -1.54 17.59 3.07
C ALA A 48 -2.20 18.97 3.17
N GLN A 49 -1.46 20.01 3.56
CA GLN A 49 -1.95 21.38 3.63
C GLN A 49 -2.01 22.08 2.26
N ARG A 50 -1.32 21.55 1.26
CA ARG A 50 -1.14 22.18 -0.07
C ARG A 50 -1.86 21.44 -1.18
N VAL A 51 -2.12 20.14 -0.96
CA VAL A 51 -2.81 19.30 -1.93
C VAL A 51 -4.28 19.72 -2.06
N GLN A 52 -4.76 19.79 -3.30
CA GLN A 52 -6.18 19.97 -3.56
C GLN A 52 -6.80 18.61 -3.84
N LEU A 53 -7.61 18.12 -2.89
CA LEU A 53 -8.30 16.84 -3.00
C LEU A 53 -9.27 16.85 -4.19
N SER A 54 -9.34 15.73 -4.91
CA SER A 54 -10.16 15.56 -6.12
C SER A 54 -10.56 14.09 -6.29
N GLY A 55 -11.12 13.77 -7.45
CA GLY A 55 -11.19 12.42 -8.01
C GLY A 55 -11.15 12.49 -9.54
N PRO A 56 -11.42 11.36 -10.23
CA PRO A 56 -11.62 10.02 -9.66
C PRO A 56 -10.34 9.46 -9.02
N THR A 57 -10.48 8.42 -8.21
CA THR A 57 -9.38 7.76 -7.50
C THR A 57 -9.18 6.36 -8.07
N SER A 58 -7.92 5.95 -8.24
CA SER A 58 -7.51 4.59 -8.58
C SER A 58 -6.28 4.22 -7.76
N TYR A 59 -6.17 2.95 -7.35
CA TYR A 59 -4.95 2.42 -6.73
C TYR A 59 -3.92 1.95 -7.77
N ALA A 60 -4.29 1.89 -9.05
CA ALA A 60 -3.41 1.40 -10.09
C ALA A 60 -2.08 2.18 -10.16
N PRO A 61 -2.06 3.53 -10.15
CA PRO A 61 -0.79 4.27 -10.25
C PRO A 61 0.15 4.02 -9.07
N ILE A 62 -0.39 3.96 -7.83
CA ILE A 62 0.45 3.74 -6.64
C ILE A 62 0.98 2.29 -6.58
N ILE A 63 0.18 1.30 -6.98
CA ILE A 63 0.63 -0.10 -7.05
C ILE A 63 1.66 -0.28 -8.16
N GLN A 64 1.51 0.39 -9.30
CA GLN A 64 2.52 0.40 -10.38
C GLN A 64 3.83 1.05 -9.90
N ARG A 65 3.74 2.18 -9.20
CA ARG A 65 4.92 2.84 -8.63
C ARG A 65 5.66 1.93 -7.64
N ALA A 66 4.93 1.16 -6.83
CA ALA A 66 5.53 0.20 -5.91
C ALA A 66 6.23 -0.96 -6.67
N GLN A 67 5.64 -1.46 -7.75
CA GLN A 67 6.28 -2.47 -8.61
C GLN A 67 7.60 -1.97 -9.22
N ASP A 68 7.66 -0.71 -9.66
CA ASP A 68 8.90 -0.09 -10.14
C ASP A 68 9.97 -0.05 -9.05
N ILE A 69 9.60 0.38 -7.84
CA ILE A 69 10.51 0.45 -6.69
C ILE A 69 11.05 -0.94 -6.35
N VAL A 70 10.17 -1.94 -6.27
CA VAL A 70 10.53 -3.34 -6.00
C VAL A 70 11.46 -3.90 -7.08
N SER A 71 11.19 -3.61 -8.34
CA SER A 71 12.02 -4.08 -9.46
C SER A 71 13.43 -3.49 -9.43
N ASN A 72 13.54 -2.22 -8.99
CA ASN A 72 14.82 -1.52 -8.85
C ASN A 72 15.59 -1.95 -7.59
N SER A 73 14.91 -2.13 -6.46
CA SER A 73 15.55 -2.51 -5.19
C SER A 73 15.91 -3.99 -5.13
N ARG A 74 15.18 -4.84 -5.86
CA ARG A 74 15.24 -6.31 -5.76
C ARG A 74 15.03 -6.83 -4.34
N ALA A 75 14.33 -6.06 -3.52
CA ALA A 75 14.00 -6.39 -2.14
C ALA A 75 12.51 -6.71 -2.00
N PHE A 76 12.16 -7.37 -0.90
CA PHE A 76 10.77 -7.48 -0.50
C PHE A 76 10.27 -6.12 0.02
N HIS A 77 9.10 -5.68 -0.44
CA HIS A 77 8.46 -4.48 0.06
C HIS A 77 7.03 -4.76 0.53
N ILE A 78 6.60 -3.93 1.49
CA ILE A 78 5.20 -3.80 1.88
C ILE A 78 4.75 -2.41 1.42
N LEU A 79 3.78 -2.35 0.53
CA LEU A 79 3.08 -1.12 0.18
C LEU A 79 1.93 -0.92 1.17
N LEU A 80 2.00 0.14 1.98
CA LEU A 80 0.92 0.57 2.86
C LEU A 80 0.12 1.69 2.20
N ILE A 81 -1.17 1.47 1.93
CA ILE A 81 -2.10 2.46 1.38
C ILE A 81 -3.06 2.89 2.47
N LEU A 82 -3.15 4.19 2.73
CA LEU A 82 -4.18 4.79 3.60
C LEU A 82 -5.25 5.43 2.71
N THR A 83 -6.51 5.08 2.89
CA THR A 83 -7.60 5.51 2.00
C THR A 83 -8.93 5.54 2.75
N ASP A 84 -9.85 6.40 2.33
CA ASP A 84 -11.24 6.41 2.82
C ASP A 84 -12.19 5.45 2.08
N GLY A 85 -11.65 4.68 1.13
CA GLY A 85 -12.36 3.61 0.42
C GLY A 85 -13.10 4.05 -0.83
N GLN A 86 -13.06 5.34 -1.19
CA GLN A 86 -13.76 5.84 -2.38
C GLN A 86 -12.96 5.60 -3.66
N VAL A 87 -13.11 4.41 -4.24
CA VAL A 87 -12.73 4.14 -5.63
C VAL A 87 -13.98 4.08 -6.48
N ALA A 88 -13.86 4.41 -7.76
CA ALA A 88 -14.95 4.16 -8.70
C ALA A 88 -15.31 2.66 -8.71
N ASN A 89 -16.59 2.34 -8.52
CA ASN A 89 -17.10 0.97 -8.60
C ASN A 89 -16.63 0.31 -9.91
N GLY A 90 -15.96 -0.83 -9.81
CA GLY A 90 -15.47 -1.56 -10.98
C GLY A 90 -14.19 -1.00 -11.60
N ASP A 91 -13.30 -0.40 -10.80
CA ASP A 91 -11.95 0.00 -11.25
C ASP A 91 -11.11 -1.22 -11.66
N ALA A 92 -11.28 -1.59 -12.93
CA ALA A 92 -10.53 -2.67 -13.56
C ALA A 92 -9.03 -2.39 -13.61
N ALA A 93 -8.59 -1.12 -13.53
CA ALA A 93 -7.17 -0.79 -13.49
C ALA A 93 -6.56 -1.19 -12.15
N SER A 94 -7.20 -0.86 -11.02
CA SER A 94 -6.75 -1.31 -9.69
C SER A 94 -6.68 -2.83 -9.61
N ARG A 95 -7.74 -3.52 -10.05
CA ARG A 95 -7.76 -5.00 -10.10
C ARG A 95 -6.58 -5.57 -10.88
N ARG A 96 -6.33 -5.06 -12.09
CA ARG A 96 -5.19 -5.51 -12.93
C ARG A 96 -3.86 -5.21 -12.27
N ALA A 97 -3.71 -4.06 -11.62
CA ALA A 97 -2.48 -3.69 -10.92
C ALA A 97 -2.19 -4.61 -9.74
N ILE A 98 -3.22 -5.01 -8.97
CA ILE A 98 -3.08 -5.98 -7.86
C ILE A 98 -2.63 -7.35 -8.38
N ILE A 99 -3.27 -7.85 -9.46
CA ILE A 99 -2.88 -9.12 -10.10
C ILE A 99 -1.44 -9.05 -10.62
N ALA A 100 -1.07 -7.98 -11.30
CA ALA A 100 0.29 -7.77 -11.79
C ALA A 100 1.30 -7.74 -10.63
N ALA A 101 0.99 -7.04 -9.54
CA ALA A 101 1.83 -6.96 -8.35
C ALA A 101 2.13 -8.32 -7.70
N SER A 102 1.25 -9.33 -7.86
CA SER A 102 1.52 -10.70 -7.37
C SER A 102 2.70 -11.40 -8.07
N HIS A 103 3.23 -10.83 -9.16
CA HIS A 103 4.45 -11.31 -9.83
C HIS A 103 5.73 -10.67 -9.28
N HIS A 104 5.61 -9.82 -8.26
CA HIS A 104 6.72 -9.14 -7.61
C HIS A 104 6.82 -9.57 -6.13
N PRO A 105 7.99 -9.41 -5.47
CA PRO A 105 8.10 -9.58 -4.03
C PRO A 105 7.48 -8.37 -3.29
N LEU A 106 6.17 -8.19 -3.46
CA LEU A 106 5.38 -7.06 -2.99
C LEU A 106 4.11 -7.54 -2.30
N SER A 107 3.98 -7.17 -1.02
CA SER A 107 2.73 -7.26 -0.26
C SER A 107 2.04 -5.90 -0.24
N ILE A 108 0.71 -5.88 -0.32
CA ILE A 108 -0.10 -4.67 -0.28
C ILE A 108 -0.97 -4.72 0.98
N VAL A 109 -0.91 -3.69 1.81
CA VAL A 109 -1.79 -3.52 2.96
C VAL A 109 -2.58 -2.24 2.76
N ILE A 110 -3.90 -2.36 2.73
CA ILE A 110 -4.80 -1.21 2.60
C ILE A 110 -5.47 -0.98 3.94
N VAL A 111 -5.23 0.18 4.55
CA VAL A 111 -5.92 0.60 5.75
C VAL A 111 -7.02 1.59 5.35
N GLY A 112 -8.25 1.10 5.43
CA GLY A 112 -9.47 1.89 5.24
C GLY A 112 -9.76 2.73 6.46
N VAL A 113 -9.73 4.06 6.33
CA VAL A 113 -10.11 5.03 7.36
C VAL A 113 -11.50 5.61 7.07
N GLY A 114 -12.22 6.03 8.11
CA GLY A 114 -13.57 6.58 7.93
C GLY A 114 -14.63 5.51 7.66
N ASP A 115 -15.75 5.93 7.07
CA ASP A 115 -17.01 5.17 7.04
C ASP A 115 -17.16 4.24 5.82
N GLY A 116 -16.26 4.32 4.83
CA GLY A 116 -16.35 3.55 3.58
C GLY A 116 -17.41 4.09 2.61
N PRO A 117 -17.98 3.24 1.72
CA PRO A 117 -17.92 1.77 1.71
C PRO A 117 -16.60 1.21 1.14
N PHE A 118 -16.21 0.00 1.56
CA PHE A 118 -14.99 -0.70 1.11
C PHE A 118 -15.27 -1.95 0.25
N LEU A 119 -16.47 -2.06 -0.33
CA LEU A 119 -16.95 -3.30 -0.99
C LEU A 119 -16.00 -3.84 -2.07
N SER A 120 -15.49 -2.98 -2.95
CA SER A 120 -14.53 -3.41 -3.99
C SER A 120 -13.21 -3.89 -3.41
N LEU A 121 -12.77 -3.33 -2.29
CA LEU A 121 -11.55 -3.77 -1.61
C LEU A 121 -11.76 -5.10 -0.90
N GLU A 122 -12.94 -5.34 -0.31
CA GLU A 122 -13.31 -6.64 0.25
C GLU A 122 -13.32 -7.73 -0.83
N GLU A 123 -13.76 -7.40 -2.05
CA GLU A 123 -13.63 -8.31 -3.21
C GLU A 123 -12.17 -8.54 -3.59
N TYR A 124 -11.33 -7.50 -3.60
CA TYR A 124 -9.92 -7.64 -3.98
C TYR A 124 -9.07 -8.41 -2.97
N ASP A 125 -9.48 -8.42 -1.69
CA ASP A 125 -8.81 -9.14 -0.60
C ASP A 125 -8.83 -10.65 -0.85
N ASP A 126 -10.01 -11.22 -1.13
CA ASP A 126 -10.20 -12.68 -1.19
C ASP A 126 -10.58 -13.25 -2.57
N LEU A 127 -11.08 -12.42 -3.50
CA LEU A 127 -11.79 -12.89 -4.70
C LEU A 127 -11.05 -12.59 -6.02
N LEU A 128 -9.72 -12.67 -6.00
CA LEU A 128 -8.87 -12.52 -7.18
C LEU A 128 -8.13 -13.82 -7.52
N PRO A 129 -8.74 -14.79 -8.23
CA PRO A 129 -8.10 -16.08 -8.52
C PRO A 129 -6.92 -16.00 -9.50
N GLU A 130 -6.78 -14.92 -10.28
CA GLU A 130 -5.71 -14.77 -11.26
C GLU A 130 -4.35 -14.36 -10.67
N ARG A 131 -4.29 -14.00 -9.37
CA ARG A 131 -3.04 -13.66 -8.70
C ARG A 131 -2.22 -14.92 -8.37
N LEU A 132 -0.89 -14.81 -8.37
CA LEU A 132 -0.01 -15.95 -8.06
C LEU A 132 -0.07 -16.40 -6.60
N PHE A 133 -0.34 -15.45 -5.70
CA PHE A 133 -0.53 -15.66 -4.28
C PHE A 133 -1.37 -14.51 -3.73
N ASP A 134 -1.98 -14.72 -2.57
CA ASP A 134 -2.69 -13.65 -1.87
C ASP A 134 -1.72 -12.55 -1.47
N ASN A 135 -1.80 -11.39 -2.13
CA ASN A 135 -0.84 -10.30 -1.98
C ASN A 135 -1.47 -9.01 -1.43
N LEU A 136 -2.72 -9.05 -0.99
CA LEU A 136 -3.45 -7.88 -0.51
C LEU A 136 -4.11 -8.22 0.82
N GLN A 137 -3.98 -7.31 1.79
CA GLN A 137 -4.72 -7.34 3.06
C GLN A 137 -5.51 -6.04 3.20
N LEU A 138 -6.83 -6.11 3.31
CA LEU A 138 -7.67 -4.99 3.72
C LEU A 138 -7.82 -4.95 5.24
N VAL A 139 -7.63 -3.77 5.82
CA VAL A 139 -7.91 -3.49 7.24
C VAL A 139 -8.82 -2.28 7.36
N LYS A 140 -10.06 -2.50 7.80
CA LYS A 140 -10.98 -1.42 8.14
C LYS A 140 -10.60 -0.90 9.53
N HIS A 141 -9.99 0.29 9.61
CA HIS A 141 -9.46 0.87 10.84
C HIS A 141 -10.53 0.92 11.94
N VAL A 142 -11.73 1.37 11.60
CA VAL A 142 -12.85 1.46 12.56
C VAL A 142 -13.17 0.08 13.14
N ASP A 143 -13.27 -0.96 12.31
CA ASP A 143 -13.58 -2.32 12.76
C ASP A 143 -12.43 -2.92 13.60
N ALA A 144 -11.19 -2.73 13.16
CA ALA A 144 -10.01 -3.27 13.84
C ALA A 144 -9.75 -2.62 15.21
N THR A 145 -10.17 -1.38 15.42
CA THR A 145 -9.93 -0.61 16.66
C THR A 145 -11.14 -0.53 17.58
N ARG A 146 -12.33 -0.90 17.10
CA ARG A 146 -13.57 -0.82 17.89
C ARG A 146 -13.55 -1.82 19.04
N ASN A 147 -13.95 -1.34 20.22
CA ASN A 147 -14.13 -2.15 21.44
C ASN A 147 -12.90 -2.97 21.88
N CYS A 148 -11.70 -2.59 21.45
CA CYS A 148 -10.47 -3.27 21.82
C CYS A 148 -9.74 -2.53 22.96
N ARG A 149 -9.02 -3.28 23.80
CA ARG A 149 -8.28 -2.73 24.94
C ARG A 149 -7.02 -1.96 24.52
N ASN A 150 -6.43 -2.35 23.39
CA ASN A 150 -5.23 -1.73 22.84
C ASN A 150 -5.40 -1.57 21.31
N PRO A 151 -5.93 -0.41 20.86
CA PRO A 151 -6.18 -0.09 19.45
C PRO A 151 -4.94 -0.24 18.56
N ASP A 152 -3.80 0.27 19.00
CA ASP A 152 -2.57 0.25 18.20
C ASP A 152 -2.09 -1.17 17.96
N ALA A 153 -2.09 -2.00 19.01
CA ALA A 153 -1.72 -3.41 18.87
C ALA A 153 -2.73 -4.19 18.03
N SER A 154 -4.02 -3.87 18.15
CA SER A 154 -5.08 -4.49 17.34
C SER A 154 -4.91 -4.14 15.86
N LEU A 155 -4.70 -2.87 15.54
CA LEU A 155 -4.47 -2.41 14.16
C LEU A 155 -3.21 -3.05 13.57
N ALA A 156 -2.10 -3.08 14.34
CA ALA A 156 -0.85 -3.70 13.89
C ALA A 156 -1.02 -5.20 13.64
N LEU A 157 -1.78 -5.91 14.48
CA LEU A 157 -2.08 -7.32 14.28
C LEU A 157 -2.85 -7.55 12.95
N HIS A 158 -3.94 -6.81 12.72
CA HIS A 158 -4.74 -6.95 11.51
C HIS A 158 -3.96 -6.52 10.25
N ALA A 159 -3.12 -5.48 10.34
CA ALA A 159 -2.31 -5.02 9.20
C ALA A 159 -1.20 -5.99 8.81
N LEU A 160 -0.72 -6.81 9.74
CA LEU A 160 0.47 -7.66 9.54
C LEU A 160 0.17 -9.16 9.57
N MET A 161 -1.09 -9.58 9.79
CA MET A 161 -1.41 -10.99 10.01
C MET A 161 -1.09 -11.89 8.82
N GLU A 162 -1.27 -11.41 7.59
CA GLU A 162 -0.97 -12.17 6.39
C GLU A 162 0.48 -12.07 5.92
N ILE A 163 1.17 -10.99 6.26
CA ILE A 163 2.53 -10.68 5.77
C ILE A 163 3.50 -11.88 5.89
N PRO A 164 3.54 -12.65 7.01
CA PRO A 164 4.38 -13.84 7.09
C PRO A 164 4.10 -14.90 6.03
N ASP A 165 2.83 -15.17 5.72
CA ASP A 165 2.42 -16.17 4.74
C ASP A 165 2.59 -15.65 3.31
N GLN A 166 2.32 -14.37 3.06
CA GLN A 166 2.62 -13.70 1.80
C GLN A 166 4.12 -13.76 1.49
N TYR A 167 4.98 -13.44 2.46
CA TYR A 167 6.44 -13.56 2.31
C TYR A 167 6.88 -15.01 2.00
N ARG A 168 6.29 -16.00 2.66
CA ARG A 168 6.57 -17.42 2.38
C ARG A 168 6.13 -17.81 0.97
N ALA A 169 4.99 -17.32 0.49
CA ALA A 169 4.52 -17.58 -0.87
C ALA A 169 5.48 -16.97 -1.91
N ILE A 170 5.87 -15.71 -1.72
CA ILE A 170 6.87 -15.01 -2.53
C ILE A 170 8.20 -15.79 -2.60
N ALA A 171 8.67 -16.32 -1.46
CA ALA A 171 9.87 -17.14 -1.40
C ALA A 171 9.71 -18.47 -2.16
N LYS A 172 8.59 -19.18 -2.00
CA LYS A 172 8.28 -20.43 -2.71
C LYS A 172 8.17 -20.24 -4.23
N LEU A 173 7.62 -19.11 -4.66
CA LEU A 173 7.54 -18.72 -6.08
C LEU A 173 8.89 -18.28 -6.67
N GLY A 174 9.92 -18.15 -5.83
CA GLY A 174 11.26 -17.76 -6.28
C GLY A 174 11.34 -16.31 -6.77
N LEU A 175 10.48 -15.43 -6.24
CA LEU A 175 10.45 -14.01 -6.60
C LEU A 175 11.52 -13.19 -5.86
N LEU A 176 12.08 -13.72 -4.76
CA LEU A 176 13.23 -13.14 -4.04
C LEU A 176 14.56 -13.46 -4.76
N LYS A 177 14.69 -13.10 -6.04
CA LYS A 177 15.96 -13.29 -6.77
C LYS A 177 16.84 -12.05 -6.66
N GLY A 178 17.67 -12.05 -5.62
CA GLY A 178 18.66 -11.02 -5.32
C GLY A 178 19.82 -11.45 -4.41
N GLN A 179 19.93 -12.73 -4.03
CA GLN A 179 21.13 -13.28 -3.40
C GLN A 179 21.60 -14.50 -4.20
N ALA A 180 22.28 -14.24 -5.32
CA ALA A 180 23.23 -15.22 -5.81
C ALA A 180 24.34 -15.32 -4.75
N ALA A 181 24.49 -16.52 -4.19
CA ALA A 181 25.65 -16.90 -3.38
C ALA A 181 26.94 -16.81 -4.21
#